data_AF-A0A317K7R5-F1
#
_entry.id   AF-A0A317K7R5-F1
#
_cell.length_a   1.000
_cell.length_b   1.000
_cell.length_c   1.000
_cell.angle_alpha   90.00
_cell.angle_beta   90.00
_cell.angle_gamma   90.00
#
_symmetry.space_group_name_H-M   'P 1'
#
loop_
_entity.id
_entity.type
_entity.pdbx_description
1 polymer ?
#
loop_
_entity_poly.entity_id
_entity_poly.type
_entity_poly.pdbx_seq_one_letter_code
_entity_poly.pdbx_strand_id
1 'polypeptide(L)'
;PSRPGRAAHRGGRPAAQGGTPGRGVRRCGRDATARWAGPPSRTTAPSRQLQRSSAPSTSASTAQTTSTGSRISAELQEVVDLVNAERAKAGCRALTINDKLMLAAQRHSQDQADHQTMSHDGSDGSDVGDRLDRVGYDWRAYGENVAWNQQTPEAVMDAWMNSPGHRANILNCSFTEIGVGVARSNGPYWTQDFATPQ
;
A
#
# COMPACT_ATOMS: atom_id res chain seq x y z
N PRO A 1 -36.81 -1.01 14.57
CA PRO A 1 -37.18 0.41 14.42
C PRO A 1 -36.59 1.28 15.54
N SER A 2 -35.49 1.98 15.25
CA SER A 2 -35.13 3.30 15.81
C SER A 2 -33.71 3.69 15.34
N ARG A 3 -33.68 4.64 14.41
CA ARG A 3 -32.58 5.57 14.07
C ARG A 3 -33.29 6.91 13.81
N PRO A 4 -32.61 8.07 13.76
CA PRO A 4 -31.27 8.41 14.26
C PRO A 4 -31.24 9.75 15.03
N GLY A 5 -30.17 10.02 15.78
CA GLY A 5 -29.86 11.34 16.35
C GLY A 5 -28.60 11.92 15.70
N ARG A 6 -28.78 12.97 14.89
CA ARG A 6 -27.74 13.74 14.20
C ARG A 6 -27.64 15.10 14.90
N ALA A 7 -26.45 15.51 15.35
CA ALA A 7 -26.12 16.89 15.73
C ALA A 7 -24.62 17.08 15.47
N ALA A 8 -24.17 17.85 14.47
CA ALA A 8 -24.24 19.30 14.26
C ALA A 8 -23.12 20.09 14.97
N HIS A 9 -22.37 20.80 14.13
CA HIS A 9 -21.22 21.69 14.36
C HIS A 9 -21.42 22.81 15.39
N ARG A 10 -20.31 23.16 16.05
CA ARG A 10 -19.80 24.51 16.45
C ARG A 10 -18.66 24.23 17.45
N GLY A 11 -17.50 24.87 17.48
CA GLY A 11 -17.01 26.16 17.01
C GLY A 11 -16.00 26.63 18.07
N GLY A 12 -14.83 27.13 17.68
CA GLY A 12 -13.87 27.65 18.67
C GLY A 12 -12.45 27.84 18.16
N ARG A 13 -12.20 28.97 17.50
CA ARG A 13 -10.85 29.53 17.29
C ARG A 13 -10.47 30.36 18.53
N PRO A 14 -9.19 30.43 18.90
CA PRO A 14 -8.58 31.66 19.40
C PRO A 14 -7.51 32.14 18.41
N ALA A 15 -7.65 33.33 17.82
CA ALA A 15 -7.18 34.61 18.36
C ALA A 15 -5.67 34.83 18.11
N ALA A 16 -5.41 35.60 17.04
CA ALA A 16 -4.11 36.14 16.68
C ALA A 16 -3.84 37.45 17.45
N GLN A 17 -2.59 37.62 17.88
CA GLN A 17 -1.93 38.86 18.29
C GLN A 17 -0.48 38.69 17.77
N GLY A 18 0.25 39.59 17.12
CA GLY A 18 0.21 41.03 16.92
C GLY A 18 1.68 41.46 16.87
N GLY A 19 2.15 42.12 15.79
CA GLY A 19 3.53 42.66 15.74
C GLY A 19 4.12 42.86 14.33
N THR A 20 4.01 44.08 13.81
CA THR A 20 4.75 44.68 12.66
C THR A 20 5.91 45.57 13.17
N PRO A 21 6.74 46.24 12.34
CA PRO A 21 7.40 45.87 11.07
C PRO A 21 8.93 46.20 11.08
N GLY A 22 9.72 45.59 10.18
CA GLY A 22 11.14 45.92 9.98
C GLY A 22 11.48 46.22 8.52
N ARG A 23 11.69 47.51 8.20
CA ARG A 23 12.22 48.00 6.90
C ARG A 23 13.70 47.67 6.74
N GLY A 24 14.12 47.35 5.52
CA GLY A 24 15.53 47.23 5.15
C GLY A 24 15.75 47.10 3.64
N VAL A 25 15.52 48.18 2.90
CA VAL A 25 15.94 48.31 1.49
C VAL A 25 17.44 48.58 1.45
N ARG A 26 18.23 47.77 0.73
CA ARG A 26 19.43 48.23 0.00
C ARG A 26 19.58 47.44 -1.30
N ARG A 27 19.79 48.18 -2.39
CA ARG A 27 20.03 47.74 -3.77
C ARG A 27 21.40 48.29 -4.18
N CYS A 28 21.99 47.65 -5.20
CA CYS A 28 22.93 48.18 -6.22
C CYS A 28 24.41 47.72 -6.19
N GLY A 29 24.86 47.23 -7.36
CA GLY A 29 26.24 47.09 -7.85
C GLY A 29 26.42 45.76 -8.62
N ARG A 30 26.19 45.67 -9.95
CA ARG A 30 27.10 45.96 -11.09
C ARG A 30 28.40 45.14 -11.01
N ASP A 31 28.98 44.53 -12.04
CA ASP A 31 28.83 44.47 -13.50
C ASP A 31 29.83 43.37 -13.93
N ALA A 32 29.55 42.54 -14.95
CA ALA A 32 30.59 41.98 -15.84
C ALA A 32 29.99 41.10 -16.94
N THR A 33 30.01 41.68 -18.13
CA THR A 33 29.70 41.14 -19.45
C THR A 33 30.71 40.09 -19.95
N ALA A 34 30.24 39.06 -20.66
CA ALA A 34 30.99 38.48 -21.78
C ALA A 34 30.02 37.88 -22.82
N ARG A 35 30.06 38.42 -24.04
CA ARG A 35 29.39 37.94 -25.27
C ARG A 35 30.47 37.61 -26.31
N TRP A 36 30.06 36.84 -27.32
CA TRP A 36 30.73 36.43 -28.58
C TRP A 36 31.64 35.20 -28.55
N ALA A 37 31.65 34.28 -29.53
CA ALA A 37 30.96 34.12 -30.82
C ALA A 37 31.03 32.63 -31.29
N GLY A 38 30.12 32.18 -32.17
CA GLY A 38 30.14 30.83 -32.81
C GLY A 38 30.92 30.77 -34.14
N PRO A 39 30.53 29.93 -35.12
CA PRO A 39 30.75 28.47 -35.27
C PRO A 39 31.70 28.14 -36.46
N PRO A 40 31.89 26.86 -36.84
CA PRO A 40 31.45 26.47 -38.19
C PRO A 40 30.79 25.09 -38.33
N SER A 41 30.19 24.89 -39.51
CA SER A 41 29.24 23.85 -39.91
C SER A 41 29.85 22.61 -40.61
N ARG A 42 29.06 21.51 -40.55
CA ARG A 42 28.84 20.43 -41.55
C ARG A 42 30.04 19.61 -42.05
N THR A 43 29.91 18.28 -41.95
CA THR A 43 30.13 17.34 -43.07
C THR A 43 29.33 16.04 -42.84
N THR A 44 28.91 15.45 -43.96
CA THR A 44 27.86 14.48 -44.25
C THR A 44 28.30 13.00 -44.31
N ALA A 45 27.36 12.10 -43.93
CA ALA A 45 27.02 10.78 -44.52
C ALA A 45 28.01 9.58 -44.38
N PRO A 46 27.60 8.30 -44.61
CA PRO A 46 26.29 7.75 -44.99
C PRO A 46 25.77 6.56 -44.15
N SER A 47 24.51 6.22 -44.43
CA SER A 47 23.73 5.04 -44.04
C SER A 47 24.30 3.73 -44.61
N ARG A 48 24.34 2.65 -43.82
CA ARG A 48 24.53 1.28 -44.31
C ARG A 48 23.39 0.40 -43.83
N GLN A 49 22.51 0.06 -44.76
CA GLN A 49 21.34 -0.77 -44.56
C GLN A 49 21.61 -2.20 -45.06
N LEU A 50 21.00 -3.16 -44.37
CA LEU A 50 20.63 -4.53 -44.78
C LEU A 50 21.71 -5.62 -44.75
N GLN A 51 21.47 -6.60 -43.88
CA GLN A 51 21.51 -8.01 -44.26
C GLN A 51 20.50 -8.80 -43.41
N ARG A 52 19.43 -9.23 -44.10
CA ARG A 52 18.44 -10.22 -43.67
C ARG A 52 19.01 -11.59 -44.05
N SER A 53 19.12 -12.53 -43.11
CA SER A 53 19.36 -13.95 -43.43
C SER A 53 18.62 -14.87 -42.45
N SER A 54 17.57 -15.49 -43.00
CA SER A 54 17.03 -16.84 -42.75
C SER A 54 17.12 -17.50 -41.36
N ALA A 55 15.93 -17.76 -40.81
CA ALA A 55 15.66 -18.73 -39.74
C ALA A 55 15.95 -20.19 -40.15
N PRO A 56 16.08 -21.08 -39.15
CA PRO A 56 15.38 -22.36 -39.18
C PRO A 56 14.41 -22.49 -38.00
N SER A 57 13.27 -23.11 -38.30
CA SER A 57 12.21 -23.46 -37.35
C SER A 57 12.54 -24.72 -36.55
N THR A 58 11.78 -24.89 -35.47
CA THR A 58 11.55 -26.09 -34.64
C THR A 58 12.57 -26.43 -33.54
N SER A 59 12.22 -26.03 -32.32
CA SER A 59 11.88 -27.01 -31.29
C SER A 59 10.84 -26.43 -30.34
N ALA A 60 9.74 -27.17 -30.21
CA ALA A 60 8.65 -26.88 -29.30
C ALA A 60 9.17 -26.81 -27.87
N SER A 61 9.15 -25.63 -27.27
CA SER A 61 9.17 -25.50 -25.82
C SER A 61 7.71 -25.44 -25.39
N THR A 62 7.26 -26.52 -24.76
CA THR A 62 6.04 -26.57 -23.96
C THR A 62 6.12 -25.43 -22.94
N ALA A 63 5.54 -24.29 -23.31
CA ALA A 63 5.31 -23.20 -22.38
C ALA A 63 4.31 -23.71 -21.36
N GLN A 64 4.87 -24.16 -20.23
CA GLN A 64 4.15 -24.40 -19.00
C GLN A 64 3.27 -23.19 -18.75
N THR A 65 1.96 -23.42 -18.62
CA THR A 65 0.99 -22.48 -18.12
C THR A 65 1.51 -21.98 -16.77
N THR A 66 2.17 -20.82 -16.78
CA THR A 66 2.56 -20.13 -15.57
C THR A 66 1.27 -19.65 -14.93
N SER A 67 0.86 -20.32 -13.87
CA SER A 67 -0.09 -19.77 -12.93
C SER A 67 0.37 -18.36 -12.59
N THR A 68 -0.38 -17.36 -13.05
CA THR A 68 -0.16 -15.95 -12.78
C THR A 68 -0.57 -15.68 -11.33
N GLY A 69 0.09 -16.36 -10.38
CA GLY A 69 -0.01 -16.07 -8.97
C GLY A 69 0.88 -14.88 -8.67
N SER A 70 0.29 -13.79 -8.24
CA SER A 70 1.00 -12.61 -7.72
C SER A 70 2.03 -13.06 -6.69
N ARG A 71 3.31 -12.82 -6.99
CA ARG A 71 4.41 -13.21 -6.12
C ARG A 71 4.53 -12.16 -5.01
N ILE A 72 3.86 -12.40 -3.89
CA ILE A 72 4.01 -11.59 -2.67
C ILE A 72 5.37 -11.86 -2.02
N SER A 73 5.82 -11.00 -1.09
CA SER A 73 7.08 -11.25 -0.38
C SER A 73 7.00 -12.51 0.48
N ALA A 74 8.14 -13.16 0.72
CA ALA A 74 8.20 -14.35 1.58
C ALA A 74 7.65 -14.09 2.99
N GLU A 75 7.90 -12.88 3.52
CA GLU A 75 7.39 -12.43 4.81
C GLU A 75 5.85 -12.36 4.85
N LEU A 76 5.21 -11.81 3.82
CA LEU A 76 3.75 -11.72 3.78
C LEU A 76 3.13 -13.10 3.51
N GLN A 77 3.79 -13.94 2.71
CA GLN A 77 3.38 -15.33 2.50
C GLN A 77 3.39 -16.11 3.81
N GLU A 78 4.42 -15.95 4.62
CA GLU A 78 4.53 -16.61 5.91
C GLU A 78 3.41 -16.21 6.86
N VAL A 79 3.01 -14.93 6.90
CA VAL A 79 1.83 -14.50 7.68
C VAL A 79 0.56 -15.20 7.20
N VAL A 80 0.34 -15.30 5.89
CA VAL A 80 -0.84 -15.99 5.33
C VAL A 80 -0.83 -17.48 5.68
N ASP A 81 0.33 -18.13 5.61
CA ASP A 81 0.50 -19.54 5.94
C ASP A 81 0.21 -19.80 7.42
N LEU A 82 0.70 -18.94 8.32
CA LEU A 82 0.42 -18.99 9.75
C LEU A 82 -1.08 -18.79 10.06
N VAL A 83 -1.73 -17.83 9.40
CA VAL A 83 -3.19 -17.65 9.48
C VAL A 83 -3.93 -18.91 9.08
N ASN A 84 -3.55 -19.51 7.95
CA ASN A 84 -4.20 -20.72 7.44
C ASN A 84 -3.94 -21.94 8.33
N ALA A 85 -2.78 -22.02 9.00
CA ALA A 85 -2.51 -23.04 10.00
C ALA A 85 -3.44 -22.92 11.22
N GLU A 86 -3.67 -21.70 11.74
CA GLU A 86 -4.63 -21.48 12.84
C GLU A 86 -6.07 -21.77 12.42
N ARG A 87 -6.45 -21.36 11.21
CA ARG A 87 -7.78 -21.65 10.64
C ARG A 87 -8.04 -23.13 10.48
N ALA A 88 -7.04 -23.91 10.05
CA ALA A 88 -7.15 -25.36 9.94
C ALA A 88 -7.40 -26.01 11.32
N LYS A 89 -6.73 -25.56 12.38
CA LYS A 89 -6.97 -26.02 13.76
C LYS A 89 -8.40 -25.75 14.23
N ALA A 90 -9.01 -24.67 13.76
CA ALA A 90 -10.40 -24.30 14.06
C ALA A 90 -11.43 -24.93 13.11
N GLY A 91 -11.01 -25.73 12.12
CA GLY A 91 -11.90 -26.34 11.12
C GLY A 91 -12.40 -25.38 10.04
N CYS A 92 -11.82 -24.19 9.92
CA CYS A 92 -12.12 -23.27 8.83
C CYS A 92 -11.35 -23.66 7.55
N ARG A 93 -11.91 -23.27 6.39
CA ARG A 93 -11.19 -23.33 5.11
C ARG A 93 -10.05 -22.30 5.09
N ALA A 94 -8.97 -22.65 4.39
CA ALA A 94 -7.89 -21.72 4.09
C ALA A 94 -8.41 -20.50 3.30
N LEU A 95 -7.87 -19.33 3.62
CA LEU A 95 -8.11 -18.09 2.88
C LEU A 95 -7.25 -18.07 1.62
N THR A 96 -7.83 -17.55 0.55
CA THR A 96 -7.13 -17.29 -0.72
C THR A 96 -6.59 -15.87 -0.72
N ILE A 97 -5.36 -15.69 -1.18
CA ILE A 97 -4.75 -14.36 -1.32
C ILE A 97 -5.47 -13.60 -2.44
N ASN A 98 -5.88 -12.36 -2.19
CA ASN A 98 -6.49 -11.49 -3.19
C ASN A 98 -5.66 -10.21 -3.38
N ASP A 99 -5.23 -9.93 -4.61
CA ASP A 99 -4.34 -8.80 -4.94
C ASP A 99 -4.91 -7.42 -4.59
N LYS A 100 -6.23 -7.25 -4.65
CA LYS A 100 -6.86 -5.97 -4.28
C LYS A 100 -6.80 -5.78 -2.76
N LEU A 101 -7.07 -6.83 -1.98
CA LEU A 101 -6.90 -6.79 -0.53
C LEU A 101 -5.43 -6.56 -0.14
N MET A 102 -4.48 -7.23 -0.83
CA MET A 102 -3.05 -6.98 -0.62
C MET A 102 -2.69 -5.51 -0.84
N LEU A 103 -3.22 -4.89 -1.91
CA LEU A 103 -2.99 -3.48 -2.21
C LEU A 103 -3.60 -2.56 -1.14
N ALA A 104 -4.81 -2.86 -0.64
CA ALA A 104 -5.45 -2.09 0.42
C ALA A 104 -4.64 -2.17 1.72
N ALA A 105 -4.33 -3.38 2.19
CA ALA A 105 -3.56 -3.61 3.40
C ALA A 105 -2.15 -2.98 3.34
N GLN A 106 -1.47 -3.07 2.19
CA GLN A 106 -0.15 -2.46 1.99
C GLN A 106 -0.21 -0.93 2.04
N ARG A 107 -1.22 -0.32 1.40
CA ARG A 107 -1.42 1.13 1.45
C ARG A 107 -1.73 1.61 2.87
N HIS A 108 -2.58 0.89 3.60
CA HIS A 108 -2.90 1.22 4.98
C HIS A 108 -1.69 1.07 5.91
N SER A 109 -0.90 0.03 5.73
CA SER A 109 0.36 -0.14 6.47
C SER A 109 1.32 1.03 6.22
N GLN A 110 1.44 1.47 4.96
CA GLN A 110 2.26 2.63 4.60
C GLN A 110 1.72 3.92 5.24
N ASP A 111 0.40 4.13 5.20
CA ASP A 111 -0.25 5.28 5.81
C ASP A 111 0.00 5.35 7.32
N GLN A 112 -0.18 4.22 8.03
CA GLN A 112 0.11 4.11 9.46
C GLN A 112 1.59 4.39 9.76
N ALA A 113 2.51 3.92 8.92
CA ALA A 113 3.93 4.18 9.08
C ALA A 113 4.30 5.65 8.83
N ASP A 114 3.75 6.26 7.79
CA ASP A 114 4.03 7.66 7.43
C ASP A 114 3.49 8.64 8.49
N HIS A 115 2.39 8.28 9.16
CA HIS A 115 1.79 9.07 10.23
C HIS A 115 2.13 8.55 11.64
N GLN A 116 2.98 7.53 11.73
CA GLN A 116 3.45 6.92 12.98
C GLN A 116 2.32 6.55 13.96
N THR A 117 1.16 6.14 13.44
CA THR A 117 -0.06 5.92 14.21
C THR A 117 -0.67 4.57 13.84
N MET A 118 -0.86 3.69 14.82
CA MET A 118 -1.59 2.43 14.62
C MET A 118 -3.09 2.68 14.78
N SER A 119 -3.86 2.47 13.72
CA SER A 119 -5.29 2.79 13.65
C SER A 119 -5.99 1.92 12.61
N HIS A 120 -7.28 1.66 12.81
CA HIS A 120 -8.14 1.09 11.78
C HIS A 120 -8.57 2.13 10.74
N ASP A 121 -8.70 3.40 11.15
CA ASP A 121 -8.99 4.51 10.25
C ASP A 121 -7.69 5.00 9.61
N GLY A 122 -7.74 5.29 8.31
CA GLY A 122 -6.66 5.95 7.59
C GLY A 122 -6.50 7.41 8.02
N SER A 123 -5.33 7.99 7.76
CA SER A 123 -5.03 9.41 8.05
C SER A 123 -5.95 10.40 7.33
N ASP A 124 -6.57 9.97 6.23
CA ASP A 124 -7.57 10.69 5.45
C ASP A 124 -9.01 10.54 6.01
N GLY A 125 -9.17 9.81 7.13
CA GLY A 125 -10.46 9.52 7.76
C GLY A 125 -11.24 8.37 7.14
N SER A 126 -10.62 7.61 6.22
CA SER A 126 -11.26 6.45 5.60
C SER A 126 -11.32 5.24 6.53
N ASP A 127 -12.43 4.50 6.46
CA ASP A 127 -12.51 3.18 7.09
C ASP A 127 -11.98 2.08 6.15
N VAL A 128 -12.04 0.81 6.62
CA VAL A 128 -11.60 -0.35 5.84
C VAL A 128 -12.41 -0.49 4.56
N GLY A 129 -13.74 -0.31 4.62
CA GLY A 129 -14.64 -0.43 3.47
C GLY A 129 -14.31 0.59 2.38
N ASP A 130 -14.09 1.84 2.78
CA ASP A 130 -13.65 2.90 1.87
C ASP A 130 -12.32 2.53 1.18
N ARG A 131 -11.38 1.89 1.91
CA ARG A 131 -10.10 1.42 1.35
C ARG A 131 -10.30 0.27 0.35
N LEU A 132 -11.20 -0.67 0.65
CA LEU A 132 -11.53 -1.78 -0.26
C LEU A 132 -12.22 -1.28 -1.53
N ASP A 133 -13.15 -0.32 -1.41
CA ASP A 133 -13.82 0.32 -2.54
C ASP A 133 -12.82 1.06 -3.43
N ARG A 134 -11.85 1.77 -2.84
CA ARG A 134 -10.79 2.49 -3.61
C ARG A 134 -9.89 1.59 -4.44
N VAL A 135 -9.71 0.33 -4.04
CA VAL A 135 -8.97 -0.67 -4.83
C VAL A 135 -9.88 -1.49 -5.75
N GLY A 136 -11.17 -1.16 -5.77
CA GLY A 136 -12.20 -1.79 -6.61
C GLY A 136 -12.51 -3.23 -6.18
N TYR A 137 -12.43 -3.54 -4.89
CA TYR A 137 -12.80 -4.84 -4.36
C TYR A 137 -14.28 -4.84 -3.94
N ASP A 138 -15.12 -5.66 -4.58
CA ASP A 138 -16.53 -5.77 -4.24
C ASP A 138 -16.71 -6.74 -3.05
N TRP A 139 -17.06 -6.21 -1.87
CA TRP A 139 -17.12 -6.96 -0.61
C TRP A 139 -18.54 -7.10 -0.07
N ARG A 140 -18.84 -8.27 0.49
CA ARG A 140 -20.06 -8.57 1.26
C ARG A 140 -19.85 -8.44 2.75
N ALA A 141 -18.67 -8.84 3.21
CA ALA A 141 -18.22 -8.69 4.57
C ALA A 141 -16.71 -8.47 4.55
N TYR A 142 -16.21 -7.74 5.53
CA TYR A 142 -14.78 -7.54 5.75
C TYR A 142 -14.44 -7.56 7.24
N GLY A 143 -13.16 -7.73 7.54
CA GLY A 143 -12.57 -7.54 8.85
C GLY A 143 -11.12 -7.10 8.71
N GLU A 144 -10.58 -6.43 9.73
CA GLU A 144 -9.20 -5.96 9.72
C GLU A 144 -8.51 -6.29 11.05
N ASN A 145 -7.25 -6.70 10.96
CA ASN A 145 -6.32 -6.66 12.08
C ASN A 145 -5.17 -5.71 11.77
N VAL A 146 -4.80 -4.85 12.72
CA VAL A 146 -3.60 -4.02 12.65
C VAL A 146 -2.65 -4.34 13.79
N ALA A 147 -1.36 -4.14 13.57
CA ALA A 147 -0.35 -4.29 14.61
C ALA A 147 0.87 -3.40 14.33
N TRP A 148 1.62 -3.09 15.37
CA TRP A 148 2.82 -2.27 15.29
C TRP A 148 3.94 -2.84 16.14
N ASN A 149 5.15 -2.81 15.58
CA ASN A 149 6.42 -3.12 16.22
C ASN A 149 6.73 -4.62 16.43
N GLN A 150 5.93 -5.53 15.89
CA GLN A 150 6.29 -6.95 15.79
C GLN A 150 7.26 -7.15 14.62
N GLN A 151 8.43 -7.72 14.92
CA GLN A 151 9.55 -7.73 13.97
C GLN A 151 9.49 -8.87 12.95
N THR A 152 8.70 -9.91 13.23
CA THR A 152 8.60 -11.12 12.41
C THR A 152 7.14 -11.54 12.20
N PRO A 153 6.84 -12.33 11.16
CA PRO A 153 5.54 -12.96 10.94
C PRO A 153 4.99 -13.71 12.16
N GLU A 154 5.83 -14.48 12.85
CA GLU A 154 5.41 -15.26 14.03
C GLU A 154 5.08 -14.33 15.19
N ALA A 155 5.89 -13.30 15.42
CA ALA A 155 5.64 -12.34 16.49
C ALA A 155 4.32 -11.58 16.29
N VAL A 156 3.99 -11.21 15.05
CA VAL A 156 2.72 -10.54 14.75
C VAL A 156 1.54 -11.50 14.82
N MET A 157 1.72 -12.74 14.37
CA MET A 157 0.69 -13.78 14.50
C MET A 157 0.36 -14.08 15.96
N ASP A 158 1.38 -14.25 16.81
CA ASP A 158 1.22 -14.48 18.24
C ASP A 158 0.49 -13.30 18.91
N ALA A 159 0.81 -12.06 18.53
CA ALA A 159 0.13 -10.87 19.05
C ALA A 159 -1.36 -10.87 18.67
N TRP A 160 -1.71 -11.19 17.42
CA TRP A 160 -3.10 -11.27 16.98
C TRP A 160 -3.85 -12.42 17.65
N MET A 161 -3.26 -13.61 17.78
CA MET A 161 -3.93 -14.77 18.37
C MET A 161 -4.16 -14.65 19.88
N ASN A 162 -3.37 -13.82 20.56
CA ASN A 162 -3.55 -13.48 21.98
C ASN A 162 -4.53 -12.32 22.22
N SER A 163 -5.01 -11.66 21.16
CA SER A 163 -6.06 -10.64 21.24
C SER A 163 -7.42 -11.23 20.85
N PRO A 164 -8.43 -11.25 21.74
CA PRO A 164 -9.73 -11.85 21.44
C PRO A 164 -10.40 -11.30 20.16
N GLY A 165 -10.31 -9.98 19.93
CA GLY A 165 -10.87 -9.33 18.75
C GLY A 165 -10.16 -9.75 17.46
N HIS A 166 -8.82 -9.71 17.44
CA HIS A 166 -8.04 -10.09 16.26
C HIS A 166 -8.15 -11.58 15.95
N ARG A 167 -8.13 -12.42 16.99
CA ARG A 167 -8.37 -13.85 16.88
C ARG A 167 -9.75 -14.15 16.29
N ALA A 168 -10.78 -13.41 16.69
CA ALA A 168 -12.12 -13.60 16.15
C ALA A 168 -12.18 -13.34 14.63
N ASN A 169 -11.44 -12.35 14.12
CA ASN A 169 -11.31 -12.12 12.68
C ASN A 169 -10.61 -13.30 11.97
N ILE A 170 -9.45 -13.73 12.48
CA ILE A 170 -8.65 -14.83 11.90
C ILE A 170 -9.47 -16.12 11.81
N LEU A 171 -10.21 -16.45 12.88
CA LEU A 171 -10.99 -17.68 13.00
C LEU A 171 -12.43 -17.56 12.49
N ASN A 172 -12.81 -16.44 11.88
CA ASN A 172 -14.11 -16.32 11.26
C ASN A 172 -14.14 -17.13 9.94
N CYS A 173 -14.79 -18.30 9.96
CA CYS A 173 -14.86 -19.19 8.80
C CYS A 173 -15.69 -18.62 7.63
N SER A 174 -16.42 -17.50 7.80
CA SER A 174 -17.16 -16.87 6.70
C SER A 174 -16.27 -16.10 5.73
N PHE A 175 -15.09 -15.64 6.17
CA PHE A 175 -14.10 -15.04 5.29
C PHE A 175 -13.47 -16.10 4.38
N THR A 176 -13.25 -15.72 3.13
CA THR A 176 -12.71 -16.59 2.08
C THR A 176 -11.43 -16.05 1.47
N GLU A 177 -11.18 -14.75 1.61
CA GLU A 177 -10.03 -14.08 1.01
C GLU A 177 -9.26 -13.22 2.03
N ILE A 178 -7.97 -13.01 1.76
CA ILE A 178 -7.06 -12.23 2.61
C ILE A 178 -6.13 -11.34 1.79
N GLY A 179 -5.81 -10.18 2.34
CA GLY A 179 -4.66 -9.35 1.98
C GLY A 179 -3.82 -9.05 3.22
N VAL A 180 -2.50 -8.97 3.06
CA VAL A 180 -1.56 -8.62 4.14
C VAL A 180 -0.60 -7.54 3.65
N GLY A 181 -0.37 -6.52 4.46
CA GLY A 181 0.58 -5.45 4.18
C GLY A 181 1.57 -5.25 5.32
N VAL A 182 2.77 -4.77 4.98
CA VAL A 182 3.75 -4.32 5.97
C VAL A 182 4.50 -3.08 5.47
N ALA A 183 4.67 -2.07 6.32
CA ALA A 183 5.53 -0.92 6.05
C ALA A 183 6.53 -0.73 7.17
N ARG A 184 7.80 -0.43 6.84
CA ARG A 184 8.92 -0.40 7.79
C ARG A 184 9.52 0.98 8.05
N SER A 185 9.08 2.02 7.33
CA SER A 185 9.68 3.36 7.37
C SER A 185 9.75 3.97 8.77
N ASN A 186 8.85 3.59 9.70
CA ASN A 186 8.86 4.02 11.10
C ASN A 186 8.59 2.85 12.07
N GLY A 187 9.20 1.70 11.78
CA GLY A 187 8.92 0.42 12.45
C GLY A 187 7.88 -0.39 11.66
N PRO A 188 7.79 -1.72 11.85
CA PRO A 188 6.86 -2.52 11.09
C PRO A 188 5.43 -2.23 11.54
N TYR A 189 4.64 -1.64 10.65
CA TYR A 189 3.18 -1.56 10.74
C TYR A 189 2.59 -2.64 9.87
N TRP A 190 1.74 -3.48 10.45
CA TRP A 190 1.11 -4.63 9.80
C TRP A 190 -0.38 -4.40 9.66
N THR A 191 -0.94 -4.83 8.53
CA THR A 191 -2.38 -4.87 8.29
C THR A 191 -2.77 -6.23 7.70
N GLN A 192 -3.84 -6.85 8.20
CA GLN A 192 -4.53 -7.98 7.57
C GLN A 192 -5.96 -7.56 7.24
N ASP A 193 -6.31 -7.61 5.96
CA ASP A 193 -7.68 -7.43 5.50
C ASP A 193 -8.27 -8.79 5.14
N PHE A 194 -9.40 -9.13 5.76
CA PHE A 194 -10.18 -10.33 5.49
C PHE A 194 -11.44 -9.94 4.74
N ALA A 195 -11.89 -10.77 3.79
CA ALA A 195 -13.15 -10.49 3.13
C ALA A 195 -13.88 -11.74 2.62
N THR A 196 -15.16 -11.52 2.36
CA THR A 196 -16.02 -12.36 1.52
C THR A 196 -16.48 -11.49 0.34
N PRO A 197 -16.27 -11.92 -0.92
CA PRO A 197 -16.71 -11.15 -2.09
C PRO A 197 -18.25 -11.12 -2.19
N GLN A 198 -18.80 -10.11 -2.89
CA GLN A 198 -20.23 -10.04 -3.25
C GLN A 198 -20.62 -11.08 -4.31
#